data_AF-A0A3D2UBN1-F1
#
_entry.id   AF-A0A3D2UBN1-F1
#
_cell.length_a   1.000
_cell.length_b   1.000
_cell.length_c   1.000
_cell.angle_alpha   90.00
_cell.angle_beta   90.00
_cell.angle_gamma   90.00
#
_symmetry.space_group_name_H-M   'P 1'
#
loop_
_entity.id
_entity.type
_entity.pdbx_description
1 polymer ?
#
loop_
_entity_poly.entity_id
_entity_poly.type
_entity_poly.pdbx_seq_one_letter_code
_entity_poly.pdbx_strand_id
1 'polypeptide(L)'
;MQVVLGIAVFTGVVLLLVCVILAARARLEPTGEVQIVINQQQTLTVPRGGKLLSVLADNGVFVSSACGGGGTCAQCTVHVHEGGGEILATETGHISKRDARNGMRLSCQVAVKQDLKIEVPAEVFETSKWNCTVRSNRNVATFIKELVLELPEGEEVGFQPGGFIQVEVPPHELSYKTFDIEEEYHEDWDRFSLWDVESVVEEPVVRAYSMANYPGETGIIMLNVRVATPPPRSPSGTPPGKV
;
A
#
# COMPACT_ATOMS: atom_id res chain seq x y z
N MET A 1 -27.24 51.67 10.83
CA MET A 1 -27.06 51.66 9.35
C MET A 1 -25.59 51.78 8.95
N GLN A 2 -24.84 52.79 9.43
CA GLN A 2 -23.44 53.00 9.03
C GLN A 2 -22.50 51.85 9.40
N VAL A 3 -22.66 51.23 10.58
CA VAL A 3 -21.85 50.06 11.01
C VAL A 3 -22.11 48.84 10.11
N VAL A 4 -23.36 48.58 9.74
CA VAL A 4 -23.75 47.47 8.87
C VAL A 4 -23.17 47.65 7.46
N LEU A 5 -23.20 48.88 6.93
CA LEU A 5 -22.60 49.21 5.64
C LEU A 5 -21.08 49.02 5.66
N GLY A 6 -20.40 49.45 6.73
CA GLY A 6 -18.96 49.26 6.90
C GLY A 6 -18.55 47.78 6.93
N ILE A 7 -19.29 46.96 7.67
CA ILE A 7 -19.07 45.50 7.73
C ILE A 7 -19.30 44.86 6.35
N ALA A 8 -20.35 45.25 5.63
CA ALA A 8 -20.66 44.71 4.31
C ALA A 8 -19.56 45.05 3.28
N VAL A 9 -19.09 46.29 3.25
CA VAL A 9 -18.00 46.72 2.34
C VAL A 9 -16.70 46.01 2.67
N PHE A 10 -16.32 45.93 3.95
CA PHE A 10 -15.11 45.21 4.36
C PHE A 10 -15.16 43.73 3.98
N THR A 11 -16.29 43.06 4.26
CA THR A 11 -16.49 41.66 3.90
C THR A 11 -16.44 41.47 2.37
N GLY A 12 -17.03 42.39 1.60
CA GLY A 12 -16.99 42.35 0.13
C GLY A 12 -15.58 42.47 -0.43
N VAL A 13 -14.74 43.35 0.14
CA VAL A 13 -13.33 43.49 -0.26
C VAL A 13 -12.53 42.22 0.06
N VAL A 14 -12.74 41.63 1.24
CA VAL A 14 -12.07 40.36 1.62
C VAL A 14 -12.49 39.22 0.70
N LEU A 15 -13.79 39.08 0.41
CA LEU A 15 -14.29 38.07 -0.53
C LEU A 15 -13.74 38.28 -1.95
N LEU A 16 -13.68 39.52 -2.42
CA LEU A 16 -13.10 39.85 -3.72
C LEU A 16 -11.62 39.45 -3.77
N LEU A 17 -10.85 39.74 -2.72
CA LEU A 17 -9.45 39.34 -2.63
C LEU A 17 -9.29 37.81 -2.66
N VAL A 18 -10.12 37.08 -1.90
CA VAL A 18 -10.12 35.61 -1.90
C VAL A 18 -10.45 35.06 -3.30
N CYS A 19 -11.45 35.62 -3.98
CA CYS A 19 -11.79 35.23 -5.36
C CYS A 19 -10.64 35.47 -6.34
N VAL A 20 -9.93 36.60 -6.23
CA VAL A 20 -8.75 36.89 -7.06
C VAL A 20 -7.63 35.88 -6.80
N ILE A 21 -7.36 35.54 -5.53
CA ILE A 21 -6.35 34.54 -5.16
C ILE A 21 -6.73 33.16 -5.71
N LEU A 22 -7.99 32.74 -5.57
CA LEU A 22 -8.46 31.46 -6.09
C LEU A 22 -8.39 31.40 -7.63
N ALA A 23 -8.77 32.47 -8.33
CA ALA A 23 -8.67 32.55 -9.78
C ALA A 23 -7.22 32.54 -10.28
N ALA A 24 -6.32 33.24 -9.58
CA ALA A 24 -4.90 33.20 -9.87
C ALA A 24 -4.34 31.79 -9.65
N ARG A 25 -4.69 31.13 -8.53
CA ARG A 25 -4.27 29.75 -8.26
C ARG A 25 -4.78 28.78 -9.32
N ALA A 26 -6.05 28.86 -9.69
CA ALA A 26 -6.66 27.99 -10.70
C ALA A 26 -6.03 28.13 -12.11
N ARG A 27 -5.46 29.30 -12.44
CA ARG A 27 -4.74 29.51 -13.72
C ARG A 27 -3.26 29.20 -13.66
N LEU A 28 -2.64 29.34 -12.49
CA LEU A 28 -1.19 29.18 -12.31
C LEU A 28 -0.80 27.76 -11.85
N GLU A 29 -1.72 27.02 -11.23
CA GLU A 29 -1.50 25.62 -10.85
C GLU A 29 -1.64 24.77 -12.11
N PRO A 30 -0.56 24.17 -12.61
CA PRO A 30 -0.58 23.51 -13.90
C PRO A 30 -1.38 22.21 -13.82
N THR A 31 -2.64 22.26 -14.23
CA THR A 31 -3.49 21.10 -14.48
C THR A 31 -3.09 20.49 -15.81
N GLY A 32 -2.12 19.58 -15.78
CA GLY A 32 -1.66 18.85 -16.96
C GLY A 32 -1.41 17.39 -16.62
N GLU A 33 -1.46 16.56 -17.64
CA GLU A 33 -0.91 15.21 -17.58
C GLU A 33 0.62 15.30 -17.61
N VAL A 34 1.28 14.33 -16.99
CA VAL A 34 2.73 14.16 -17.06
C VAL A 34 3.06 12.79 -17.62
N GLN A 35 4.23 12.72 -18.25
CA GLN A 35 4.73 11.49 -18.84
C GLN A 35 5.73 10.82 -17.89
N ILE A 36 5.51 9.53 -17.62
CA ILE A 36 6.45 8.67 -16.91
C ILE A 36 7.02 7.67 -17.90
N VAL A 37 8.30 7.81 -18.21
CA VAL A 37 9.03 6.85 -19.04
C VAL A 37 9.68 5.81 -18.14
N ILE A 38 9.32 4.55 -18.32
CA ILE A 38 9.78 3.41 -17.53
C ILE A 38 10.71 2.54 -18.40
N ASN A 39 11.94 2.31 -17.94
CA ASN A 39 12.96 1.47 -18.60
C ASN A 39 13.22 1.81 -20.08
N GLN A 40 12.91 3.03 -20.53
CA GLN A 40 12.93 3.45 -21.95
C GLN A 40 12.06 2.58 -22.89
N GLN A 41 11.15 1.77 -22.33
CA GLN A 41 10.33 0.82 -23.06
C GLN A 41 8.84 1.20 -23.04
N GLN A 42 8.36 1.69 -21.90
CA GLN A 42 6.96 2.06 -21.69
C GLN A 42 6.85 3.53 -21.30
N THR A 43 5.87 4.24 -21.86
CA THR A 43 5.53 5.61 -21.46
C THR A 43 4.09 5.62 -20.96
N LEU A 44 3.89 6.09 -19.73
CA LEU A 44 2.58 6.29 -19.12
C LEU A 44 2.23 7.77 -19.11
N THR A 45 0.99 8.09 -19.48
CA THR A 45 0.44 9.44 -19.37
C THR A 45 -0.52 9.46 -18.19
N VAL A 46 -0.20 10.22 -17.16
CA VAL A 46 -0.91 10.18 -15.88
C VAL A 46 -1.22 11.59 -15.37
N PRO A 47 -2.32 11.78 -14.63
CA PRO A 47 -2.61 13.08 -14.03
C PRO A 47 -1.52 13.46 -13.01
N ARG A 48 -1.20 14.75 -12.93
CA ARG A 48 -0.30 15.26 -11.88
C ARG A 48 -0.91 15.04 -10.50
N GLY A 49 -0.08 14.57 -9.57
CA GLY A 49 -0.46 14.27 -8.21
C GLY A 49 -0.24 12.80 -7.86
N GLY A 50 -0.49 12.46 -6.60
CA GLY A 50 -0.27 11.12 -6.09
C GLY A 50 1.21 10.78 -5.85
N LYS A 51 1.42 9.53 -5.41
CA LYS A 51 2.75 8.95 -5.16
C LYS A 51 3.11 8.04 -6.32
N LEU A 52 4.39 7.98 -6.68
CA LEU A 52 4.85 7.17 -7.81
C LEU A 52 4.46 5.70 -7.64
N LEU A 53 4.53 5.14 -6.42
CA LEU A 53 4.09 3.77 -6.14
C LEU A 53 2.63 3.50 -6.56
N SER A 54 1.69 4.37 -6.18
CA SER A 54 0.28 4.17 -6.49
C SER A 54 0.02 4.35 -7.98
N VAL A 55 0.62 5.40 -8.58
CA VAL A 55 0.49 5.67 -10.02
C VAL A 55 1.01 4.51 -10.87
N LEU A 56 2.12 3.90 -10.48
CA LEU A 56 2.65 2.72 -11.17
C LEU A 56 1.72 1.51 -11.01
N ALA A 57 1.22 1.25 -9.80
CA ALA A 57 0.30 0.15 -9.54
C ALA A 57 -1.02 0.29 -10.33
N ASP A 58 -1.58 1.49 -10.42
CA ASP A 58 -2.80 1.80 -11.19
C ASP A 58 -2.63 1.54 -12.70
N ASN A 59 -1.39 1.56 -13.19
CA ASN A 59 -1.03 1.30 -14.58
C ASN A 59 -0.40 -0.09 -14.80
N GLY A 60 -0.54 -1.01 -13.84
CA GLY A 60 -0.09 -2.40 -13.96
C GLY A 60 1.39 -2.63 -13.73
N VAL A 61 2.11 -1.66 -13.14
CA VAL A 61 3.54 -1.75 -12.80
C VAL A 61 3.68 -1.85 -11.28
N PHE A 62 3.81 -3.07 -10.75
CA PHE A 62 3.76 -3.33 -9.31
C PHE A 62 5.14 -3.37 -8.64
N VAL A 63 5.64 -2.20 -8.23
CA VAL A 63 6.90 -2.13 -7.48
C VAL A 63 6.72 -2.73 -6.08
N SER A 64 7.64 -3.61 -5.67
CA SER A 64 7.61 -4.28 -4.37
C SER A 64 7.40 -3.31 -3.21
N SER A 65 6.37 -3.54 -2.39
CA SER A 65 6.07 -2.71 -1.22
C SER A 65 5.36 -3.52 -0.14
N ALA A 66 6.05 -3.81 0.96
CA ALA A 66 5.42 -4.44 2.12
C ALA A 66 4.63 -3.46 3.01
N CYS A 67 5.01 -2.18 3.05
CA CYS A 67 4.41 -1.19 3.96
C CYS A 67 3.22 -0.40 3.38
N GLY A 68 2.78 -0.70 2.16
CA GLY A 68 1.67 0.03 1.51
C GLY A 68 1.95 1.52 1.24
N GLY A 69 3.22 1.94 1.27
CA GLY A 69 3.64 3.31 0.95
C GLY A 69 4.01 4.19 2.14
N GLY A 70 4.09 3.65 3.35
CA GLY A 70 4.53 4.37 4.55
C GLY A 70 6.00 4.80 4.58
N GLY A 71 6.82 4.41 3.61
CA GLY A 71 8.24 4.80 3.53
C GLY A 71 9.15 4.13 4.56
N THR A 72 8.70 3.06 5.21
CA THR A 72 9.41 2.40 6.32
C THR A 72 10.07 1.06 5.95
N CYS A 73 9.61 0.41 4.88
CA CYS A 73 10.14 -0.92 4.48
C CYS A 73 11.33 -0.88 3.52
N ALA A 74 11.57 0.26 2.86
CA ALA A 74 12.61 0.44 1.84
C ALA A 74 12.61 -0.56 0.67
N GLN A 75 11.53 -1.30 0.42
CA GLN A 75 11.46 -2.27 -0.69
C GLN A 75 11.07 -1.64 -2.03
N CYS A 76 10.40 -0.49 -1.99
CA CYS A 76 9.89 0.20 -3.18
C CYS A 76 10.96 1.04 -3.91
N THR A 77 12.18 0.50 -4.00
CA THR A 77 13.32 1.20 -4.59
C THR A 77 13.19 1.28 -6.09
N VAL A 78 13.37 2.48 -6.62
CA VAL A 78 13.40 2.78 -8.06
C VAL A 78 14.56 3.72 -8.33
N HIS A 79 15.07 3.73 -9.55
CA HIS A 79 16.05 4.73 -9.98
C HIS A 79 15.32 5.82 -10.77
N VAL A 80 15.48 7.07 -10.35
CA VAL A 80 14.91 8.25 -11.00
C VAL A 80 16.05 8.99 -11.69
N HIS A 81 16.05 8.98 -13.02
CA HIS A 81 17.07 9.62 -13.85
C HIS A 81 16.72 11.08 -14.15
N GLU A 82 15.44 11.37 -14.35
CA GLU A 82 14.92 12.73 -14.56
C GLU A 82 13.61 12.91 -13.79
N GLY A 83 13.38 14.12 -13.26
CA GLY A 83 12.18 14.43 -12.49
C GLY A 83 12.28 14.04 -11.00
N GLY A 84 11.14 13.81 -10.35
CA GLY A 84 11.07 13.27 -8.97
C GLY A 84 11.48 14.18 -7.81
N GLY A 85 12.12 15.33 -8.07
CA GLY A 85 12.49 16.32 -7.05
C GLY A 85 13.65 15.86 -6.14
N GLU A 86 13.86 16.56 -5.03
CA GLU A 86 14.94 16.23 -4.07
C GLU A 86 14.58 15.05 -3.16
N ILE A 87 15.61 14.35 -2.66
CA ILE A 87 15.44 13.23 -1.72
C ILE A 87 14.86 13.72 -0.40
N LEU A 88 13.80 13.07 0.07
CA LEU A 88 13.12 13.43 1.31
C LEU A 88 13.86 12.84 2.52
N ALA A 89 13.70 13.45 3.69
CA ALA A 89 14.28 12.96 4.94
C ALA A 89 13.78 11.55 5.33
N THR A 90 12.58 11.16 4.87
CA THR A 90 12.05 9.81 5.05
C THR A 90 12.83 8.77 4.24
N GLU A 91 13.44 9.17 3.13
CA GLU A 91 14.21 8.30 2.25
C GLU A 91 15.67 8.19 2.70
N THR A 92 16.25 9.27 3.24
CA THR A 92 17.68 9.30 3.65
C THR A 92 18.02 8.37 4.80
N GLY A 93 17.03 7.90 5.57
CA GLY A 93 17.22 6.86 6.58
C GLY A 93 17.49 5.47 5.99
N HIS A 94 17.05 5.22 4.76
CA HIS A 94 17.17 3.93 4.08
C HIS A 94 18.13 3.95 2.89
N ILE A 95 18.33 5.11 2.27
CA ILE A 95 19.13 5.26 1.05
C ILE A 95 20.46 5.94 1.40
N SER A 96 21.57 5.30 1.02
CA SER A 96 22.89 5.88 1.22
C SER A 96 23.13 7.09 0.32
N LYS A 97 24.05 7.99 0.70
CA LYS A 97 24.43 9.12 -0.16
C LYS A 97 24.97 8.68 -1.52
N ARG A 98 25.53 7.48 -1.63
CA ARG A 98 26.03 6.92 -2.89
C ARG A 98 24.85 6.54 -3.78
N ASP A 99 23.88 5.83 -3.24
CA ASP A 99 22.73 5.33 -4.01
C ASP A 99 21.81 6.49 -4.41
N ALA A 100 21.62 7.47 -3.52
CA ALA A 100 20.90 8.70 -3.84
C ALA A 100 21.53 9.48 -5.00
N ARG A 101 22.87 9.48 -5.14
CA ARG A 101 23.56 10.09 -6.28
C ARG A 101 23.35 9.33 -7.59
N ASN A 102 23.11 8.02 -7.51
CA ASN A 102 22.73 7.19 -8.65
C ASN A 102 21.23 7.30 -8.97
N GLY A 103 20.50 8.20 -8.30
CA GLY A 103 19.07 8.38 -8.53
C GLY A 103 18.19 7.39 -7.79
N MET A 104 18.71 6.58 -6.86
CA MET A 104 17.87 5.66 -6.08
C MET A 104 16.91 6.45 -5.18
N ARG A 105 15.62 6.13 -5.25
CA ARG A 105 14.51 6.75 -4.52
C ARG A 105 13.51 5.71 -4.06
N LEU A 106 12.68 6.07 -3.07
CA LEU A 106 11.52 5.26 -2.68
C LEU A 106 10.29 5.71 -3.47
N SER A 107 9.78 4.86 -4.36
CA SER A 107 8.63 5.20 -5.22
C SER A 107 7.40 5.62 -4.42
N CYS A 108 7.21 5.12 -3.20
CA CYS A 108 6.10 5.56 -2.36
C CYS A 108 6.22 6.99 -1.82
N GLN A 109 7.43 7.54 -1.78
CA GLN A 109 7.69 8.88 -1.27
C GLN A 109 7.79 9.92 -2.39
N VAL A 110 8.21 9.52 -3.59
CA VAL A 110 8.28 10.38 -4.78
C VAL A 110 6.90 10.83 -5.23
N ALA A 111 6.72 12.15 -5.38
CA ALA A 111 5.47 12.74 -5.85
C ALA A 111 5.52 13.00 -7.37
N VAL A 112 4.47 12.59 -8.08
CA VAL A 112 4.37 12.72 -9.55
C VAL A 112 3.89 14.13 -9.90
N LYS A 113 4.82 15.08 -9.92
CA LYS A 113 4.51 16.51 -10.18
C LYS A 113 5.00 17.03 -11.53
N GLN A 114 5.88 16.31 -12.21
CA GLN A 114 6.49 16.67 -13.49
C GLN A 114 6.84 15.38 -14.22
N ASP A 115 7.21 15.46 -15.49
CA ASP A 115 7.62 14.27 -16.24
C ASP A 115 8.77 13.55 -15.52
N LEU A 116 8.71 12.22 -15.51
CA LEU A 116 9.71 11.37 -14.87
C LEU A 116 10.32 10.40 -15.87
N LYS A 117 11.62 10.18 -15.75
CA LYS A 117 12.28 9.01 -16.34
C LYS A 117 12.77 8.13 -15.21
N ILE A 118 12.20 6.93 -15.13
CA ILE A 118 12.49 5.98 -14.07
C ILE A 118 12.96 4.65 -14.62
N GLU A 119 13.68 3.93 -13.79
CA GLU A 119 14.10 2.56 -14.02
C GLU A 119 13.65 1.69 -12.84
N VAL A 120 12.93 0.62 -13.18
CA VAL A 120 12.35 -0.35 -12.27
C VAL A 120 12.87 -1.75 -12.62
N PRO A 121 12.98 -2.67 -11.63
CA PRO A 121 13.37 -4.05 -11.93
C PRO A 121 12.44 -4.69 -12.97
N ALA A 122 13.00 -5.48 -13.89
CA ALA A 122 12.24 -6.10 -14.99
C ALA A 122 11.13 -7.05 -14.48
N GLU A 123 11.34 -7.66 -13.32
CA GLU A 123 10.39 -8.53 -12.61
C GLU A 123 9.03 -7.85 -12.37
N VAL A 124 9.01 -6.52 -12.30
CA VAL A 124 7.80 -5.72 -12.05
C VAL A 124 6.82 -5.74 -13.24
N PHE A 125 7.28 -6.08 -14.44
CA PHE A 125 6.41 -6.22 -15.61
C PHE A 125 5.74 -7.59 -15.72
N GLU A 126 6.14 -8.55 -14.89
CA GLU A 126 5.68 -9.94 -14.91
C GLU A 126 4.68 -10.26 -13.78
N THR A 127 4.12 -9.23 -13.14
CA THR A 127 3.17 -9.44 -12.03
C THR A 127 1.79 -9.87 -12.54
N SER A 128 1.44 -11.13 -12.31
CA SER A 128 0.11 -11.68 -12.56
C SER A 128 -0.77 -11.63 -11.31
N LYS A 129 -2.08 -11.44 -11.50
CA LYS A 129 -3.09 -11.49 -10.44
C LYS A 129 -3.88 -12.80 -10.56
N TRP A 130 -3.93 -13.56 -9.48
CA TRP A 130 -4.62 -14.85 -9.45
C TRP A 130 -5.78 -14.83 -8.46
N ASN A 131 -6.93 -15.38 -8.89
CA ASN A 131 -8.03 -15.73 -7.98
C ASN A 131 -7.83 -17.18 -7.56
N CYS A 132 -7.41 -17.38 -6.32
CA CYS A 132 -7.09 -18.71 -5.78
C CYS A 132 -8.25 -19.27 -4.96
N THR A 133 -8.32 -20.60 -4.84
CA THR A 133 -9.30 -21.28 -3.98
C THR A 133 -8.65 -21.72 -2.67
N VAL A 134 -9.32 -21.50 -1.53
CA VAL A 134 -8.80 -21.97 -0.23
C VAL A 134 -8.91 -23.49 -0.16
N ARG A 135 -7.78 -24.18 -0.08
CA ARG A 135 -7.70 -25.63 0.09
C ARG A 135 -7.74 -26.04 1.55
N SER A 136 -6.99 -25.33 2.40
CA SER A 136 -6.97 -25.55 3.84
C SER A 136 -6.55 -24.30 4.61
N ASN A 137 -6.97 -24.21 5.87
CA ASN A 137 -6.69 -23.06 6.74
C ASN A 137 -6.57 -23.49 8.23
N ARG A 138 -5.68 -24.45 8.51
CA ARG A 138 -5.50 -25.09 9.82
C ARG A 138 -4.60 -24.26 10.74
N ASN A 139 -4.72 -24.41 12.06
CA ASN A 139 -3.74 -23.81 12.96
C ASN A 139 -2.44 -24.63 12.95
N VAL A 140 -1.33 -23.89 12.99
CA VAL A 140 0.02 -24.45 13.23
C VAL A 140 0.62 -23.93 14.54
N ALA A 141 0.00 -22.90 15.12
CA ALA A 141 0.25 -22.38 16.45
C ALA A 141 -0.99 -21.64 16.96
N THR A 142 -0.97 -21.23 18.23
CA THR A 142 -2.08 -20.52 18.89
C THR A 142 -2.62 -19.33 18.08
N PHE A 143 -1.72 -18.56 17.46
CA PHE A 143 -2.06 -17.33 16.72
C PHE A 143 -1.68 -17.39 15.24
N ILE A 144 -1.34 -18.56 14.71
CA ILE A 144 -0.85 -18.69 13.33
C ILE A 144 -1.61 -19.81 12.63
N LYS A 145 -2.19 -19.46 11.47
CA LYS A 145 -2.80 -20.42 10.55
C LYS A 145 -1.92 -20.62 9.31
N GLU A 146 -1.86 -21.87 8.86
CA GLU A 146 -1.31 -22.22 7.56
C GLU A 146 -2.44 -22.17 6.53
N LEU A 147 -2.41 -21.13 5.71
CA LEU A 147 -3.34 -20.93 4.61
C LEU A 147 -2.74 -21.53 3.35
N VAL A 148 -3.37 -22.58 2.83
CA VAL A 148 -2.99 -23.22 1.57
C VAL A 148 -4.03 -22.84 0.52
N LEU A 149 -3.57 -22.19 -0.54
CA LEU A 149 -4.38 -21.75 -1.68
C LEU A 149 -4.02 -22.57 -2.91
N GLU A 150 -5.03 -22.97 -3.67
CA GLU A 150 -4.90 -23.59 -4.99
C GLU A 150 -4.92 -22.51 -6.07
N LEU A 151 -3.90 -22.53 -6.93
CA LEU A 151 -3.81 -21.69 -8.11
C LEU A 151 -4.78 -22.20 -9.20
N PRO A 152 -5.26 -21.30 -10.09
CA PRO A 152 -5.97 -21.72 -11.30
C PRO A 152 -5.16 -22.73 -12.13
N GLU A 153 -5.84 -23.64 -12.84
CA GLU A 153 -5.18 -24.66 -13.66
C GLU A 153 -4.25 -24.03 -14.70
N GLY A 154 -2.99 -24.47 -14.73
CA GLY A 154 -1.97 -24.04 -15.70
C GLY A 154 -1.17 -22.80 -15.30
N GLU A 155 -1.44 -22.20 -14.14
CA GLU A 155 -0.71 -21.05 -13.61
C GLU A 155 0.42 -21.48 -12.65
N GLU A 156 1.57 -20.82 -12.76
CA GLU A 156 2.70 -20.98 -11.84
C GLU A 156 3.21 -19.60 -11.39
N VAL A 157 3.49 -19.47 -10.09
CA VAL A 157 3.88 -18.18 -9.49
C VAL A 157 5.33 -17.81 -9.80
N GLY A 158 6.18 -18.79 -10.19
CA GLY A 158 7.57 -18.52 -10.61
C GLY A 158 8.42 -17.78 -9.57
N PHE A 159 8.19 -17.98 -8.26
CA PHE A 159 8.84 -17.21 -7.20
C PHE A 159 10.22 -17.75 -6.80
N GLN A 160 11.03 -16.89 -6.19
CA GLN A 160 12.27 -17.28 -5.51
C GLN A 160 12.06 -17.45 -4.00
N PRO A 161 12.78 -18.38 -3.33
CA PRO A 161 12.69 -18.53 -1.88
C PRO A 161 12.98 -17.21 -1.15
N GLY A 162 12.14 -16.88 -0.17
CA GLY A 162 12.17 -15.59 0.53
C GLY A 162 11.34 -14.49 -0.14
N GLY A 163 10.75 -14.76 -1.31
CA GLY A 163 9.74 -13.93 -1.94
C GLY A 163 8.44 -13.85 -1.14
N PHE A 164 7.59 -12.90 -1.52
CA PHE A 164 6.28 -12.68 -0.92
C PHE A 164 5.26 -12.38 -2.02
N ILE A 165 4.00 -12.63 -1.72
CA ILE A 165 2.87 -12.19 -2.54
C ILE A 165 2.07 -11.12 -1.82
N GLN A 166 1.25 -10.40 -2.56
CA GLN A 166 0.29 -9.45 -2.02
C GLN A 166 -1.11 -10.06 -2.07
N VAL A 167 -1.78 -10.09 -0.92
CA VAL A 167 -3.17 -10.51 -0.80
C VAL A 167 -4.02 -9.24 -0.71
N GLU A 168 -4.96 -9.12 -1.64
CA GLU A 168 -5.99 -8.07 -1.64
C GLU A 168 -7.21 -8.59 -0.89
N VAL A 169 -7.62 -7.84 0.13
CA VAL A 169 -8.78 -8.18 0.96
C VAL A 169 -9.87 -7.14 0.72
N PRO A 170 -11.07 -7.56 0.28
CA PRO A 170 -12.18 -6.65 0.06
C PRO A 170 -12.73 -6.11 1.40
N PRO A 171 -13.55 -5.04 1.38
CA PRO A 171 -14.25 -4.55 2.55
C PRO A 171 -15.09 -5.66 3.19
N HIS A 172 -14.99 -5.79 4.51
CA HIS A 172 -15.65 -6.84 5.26
C HIS A 172 -15.85 -6.47 6.73
N GLU A 173 -16.76 -7.18 7.37
CA GLU A 173 -16.99 -7.15 8.81
C GLU A 173 -16.90 -8.59 9.32
N LEU A 174 -16.04 -8.84 10.30
CA LEU A 174 -15.80 -10.17 10.83
C LEU A 174 -15.73 -10.15 12.37
N SER A 175 -16.14 -11.25 12.97
CA SER A 175 -16.00 -11.51 14.40
C SER A 175 -15.05 -12.68 14.61
N TYR A 176 -14.15 -12.59 15.57
CA TYR A 176 -13.20 -13.67 15.87
C TYR A 176 -13.91 -14.95 16.35
N LYS A 177 -15.17 -14.85 16.78
CA LYS A 177 -16.03 -16.01 17.13
C LYS A 177 -16.30 -16.95 15.96
N THR A 178 -16.17 -16.47 14.72
CA THR A 178 -16.41 -17.30 13.52
C THR A 178 -15.17 -18.06 13.08
N PHE A 179 -14.02 -17.84 13.73
CA PHE A 179 -12.80 -18.54 13.40
C PHE A 179 -12.85 -19.99 13.89
N ASP A 180 -12.54 -20.90 12.98
CA ASP A 180 -12.33 -22.31 13.30
C ASP A 180 -10.94 -22.48 13.91
N ILE A 181 -10.84 -22.60 15.24
CA ILE A 181 -9.59 -22.76 15.98
C ILE A 181 -9.61 -24.13 16.65
N GLU A 182 -8.57 -24.93 16.48
CA GLU A 182 -8.44 -26.24 17.10
C GLU A 182 -8.35 -26.11 18.63
N GLU A 183 -9.02 -27.03 19.35
CA GLU A 183 -9.22 -26.99 20.81
C GLU A 183 -7.91 -26.81 21.61
N GLU A 184 -6.81 -27.39 21.12
CA GLU A 184 -5.49 -27.27 21.76
C GLU A 184 -4.98 -25.82 21.86
N TYR A 185 -5.52 -24.91 21.07
CA TYR A 185 -5.13 -23.49 21.03
C TYR A 185 -6.09 -22.56 21.77
N HIS A 186 -7.18 -23.06 22.37
CA HIS A 186 -8.22 -22.21 22.99
C HIS A 186 -7.75 -21.52 24.27
N GLU A 187 -6.81 -22.11 25.03
CA GLU A 187 -6.40 -21.61 26.35
C GLU A 187 -6.07 -20.11 26.35
N ASP A 188 -5.24 -19.66 25.41
CA ASP A 188 -4.87 -18.25 25.30
C ASP A 188 -6.00 -17.39 24.70
N TRP A 189 -6.81 -17.94 23.80
CA TRP A 189 -7.95 -17.22 23.22
C TRP A 189 -9.00 -16.89 24.28
N ASP A 190 -9.27 -17.85 25.17
CA ASP A 190 -10.16 -17.67 26.31
C ASP A 190 -9.56 -16.71 27.33
N ARG A 191 -8.29 -16.91 27.68
CA ARG A 191 -7.59 -16.10 28.69
C ARG A 191 -7.55 -14.62 28.34
N PHE A 192 -7.36 -14.30 27.07
CA PHE A 192 -7.29 -12.91 26.58
C PHE A 192 -8.60 -12.42 25.97
N SER A 193 -9.68 -13.21 26.04
CA SER A 193 -11.00 -12.89 25.49
C SER A 193 -10.93 -12.46 24.03
N LEU A 194 -10.08 -13.13 23.24
CA LEU A 194 -9.87 -12.80 21.83
C LEU A 194 -11.12 -13.04 20.97
N TRP A 195 -12.00 -13.93 21.43
CA TRP A 195 -13.28 -14.19 20.81
C TRP A 195 -14.16 -12.95 20.70
N ASP A 196 -14.02 -11.96 21.59
CA ASP A 196 -14.83 -10.75 21.57
C ASP A 196 -14.30 -9.67 20.63
N VAL A 197 -13.22 -9.94 19.89
CA VAL A 197 -12.64 -9.02 18.92
C VAL A 197 -13.46 -9.01 17.63
N GLU A 198 -13.79 -7.81 17.18
CA GLU A 198 -14.43 -7.54 15.88
C GLU A 198 -13.49 -6.72 15.00
N SER A 199 -13.46 -7.03 13.70
CA SER A 199 -12.69 -6.30 12.70
C SER A 199 -13.63 -5.80 11.61
N VAL A 200 -13.61 -4.48 11.42
CA VAL A 200 -14.37 -3.78 10.38
C VAL A 200 -13.39 -3.08 9.46
N VAL A 201 -13.46 -3.43 8.18
CA VAL A 201 -12.61 -2.88 7.13
C VAL A 201 -13.52 -2.31 6.04
N GLU A 202 -13.57 -0.98 5.93
CA GLU A 202 -14.47 -0.28 5.00
C GLU A 202 -13.89 -0.11 3.58
N GLU A 203 -12.56 -0.16 3.46
CA GLU A 203 -11.83 0.06 2.21
C GLU A 203 -11.01 -1.19 1.85
N PRO A 204 -10.83 -1.52 0.56
CA PRO A 204 -9.95 -2.60 0.16
C PRO A 204 -8.54 -2.40 0.72
N VAL A 205 -7.96 -3.45 1.29
CA VAL A 205 -6.59 -3.41 1.84
C VAL A 205 -5.72 -4.45 1.16
N VAL A 206 -4.44 -4.11 0.98
CA VAL A 206 -3.44 -5.03 0.43
C VAL A 206 -2.37 -5.29 1.48
N ARG A 207 -2.00 -6.56 1.66
CA ARG A 207 -0.98 -7.00 2.63
C ARG A 207 -0.01 -7.98 2.00
N ALA A 208 1.27 -7.84 2.35
CA ALA A 208 2.31 -8.74 1.91
C ALA A 208 2.42 -9.96 2.84
N TYR A 209 2.46 -11.16 2.25
CA TYR A 209 2.68 -12.42 2.97
C TYR A 209 3.79 -13.22 2.29
N SER A 210 4.76 -13.66 3.08
CA SER A 210 5.88 -14.46 2.58
C SER A 210 5.42 -15.85 2.17
N MET A 211 6.01 -16.36 1.10
CA MET A 211 5.80 -17.74 0.65
C MET A 211 6.39 -18.71 1.68
N ALA A 212 5.57 -19.64 2.16
CA ALA A 212 6.00 -20.72 3.05
C ALA A 212 6.37 -22.00 2.27
N ASN A 213 5.82 -22.19 1.06
CA ASN A 213 6.22 -23.27 0.15
C ASN A 213 7.53 -22.95 -0.58
N TYR A 214 8.20 -24.00 -1.07
CA TYR A 214 9.38 -23.82 -1.95
C TYR A 214 8.97 -23.91 -3.43
N PRO A 215 9.76 -23.37 -4.38
CA PRO A 215 9.34 -23.26 -5.79
C PRO A 215 9.04 -24.58 -6.51
N GLY A 216 9.42 -25.74 -5.96
CA GLY A 216 9.08 -27.05 -6.53
C GLY A 216 7.69 -27.56 -6.13
N GLU A 217 7.02 -26.93 -5.18
CA GLU A 217 5.62 -27.19 -4.83
C GLU A 217 4.73 -26.36 -5.75
N THR A 218 4.50 -26.87 -6.96
CA THR A 218 3.72 -26.21 -8.00
C THR A 218 2.21 -26.28 -7.74
N GLY A 219 1.47 -25.33 -8.31
CA GLY A 219 -0.01 -25.28 -8.21
C GLY A 219 -0.56 -24.84 -6.86
N ILE A 220 0.28 -24.58 -5.86
CA ILE A 220 -0.15 -24.10 -4.54
C ILE A 220 0.63 -22.86 -4.07
N ILE A 221 -0.03 -22.09 -3.23
CA ILE A 221 0.57 -21.03 -2.41
C ILE A 221 0.34 -21.42 -0.95
N MET A 222 1.40 -21.46 -0.15
CA MET A 222 1.31 -21.69 1.29
C MET A 222 1.74 -20.43 2.03
N LEU A 223 0.93 -19.94 2.97
CA LEU A 223 1.20 -18.77 3.78
C LEU A 223 1.04 -19.10 5.26
N ASN A 224 1.93 -18.57 6.09
CA ASN A 224 1.76 -18.59 7.54
C ASN A 224 1.26 -17.23 8.00
N VAL A 225 -0.03 -17.16 8.32
CA VAL A 225 -0.72 -15.91 8.64
C VAL A 225 -0.92 -15.83 10.14
N ARG A 226 -0.27 -14.84 10.77
CA ARG A 226 -0.49 -14.52 12.18
C ARG A 226 -1.70 -13.59 12.33
N VAL A 227 -2.60 -13.91 13.26
CA VAL A 227 -3.69 -13.01 13.65
C VAL A 227 -3.14 -11.77 14.35
N ALA A 228 -3.55 -10.59 13.88
CA ALA A 228 -3.08 -9.30 14.41
C ALA A 228 -4.04 -8.77 15.48
N THR A 229 -3.94 -9.32 16.69
CA THR A 229 -4.76 -8.92 17.84
C THR A 229 -4.41 -7.49 18.31
N PRO A 230 -5.36 -6.77 18.93
CA PRO A 230 -5.05 -5.51 19.61
C PRO A 230 -3.92 -5.69 20.64
N PRO A 231 -2.99 -4.73 20.81
CA PRO A 231 -1.93 -4.88 21.78
C PRO A 231 -2.51 -5.01 23.22
N PRO A 232 -1.99 -5.90 24.08
CA PRO A 232 -2.62 -6.22 25.38
C PRO A 232 -2.75 -5.05 26.37
N ARG A 233 -1.99 -3.97 26.18
CA ARG A 233 -1.97 -2.79 27.07
C ARG A 233 -2.61 -1.56 26.43
N SER A 234 -3.29 -1.73 25.30
CA SER A 234 -3.95 -0.64 24.59
C SER A 234 -5.23 -0.22 25.31
N PRO A 235 -5.73 1.01 25.09
CA PRO A 235 -7.05 1.41 25.53
C PRO A 235 -8.14 0.43 25.02
N SER A 236 -9.18 0.22 25.82
CA SER A 236 -10.36 -0.55 25.42
C SER A 236 -10.96 0.03 24.13
N GLY A 237 -11.24 -0.83 23.15
CA GLY A 237 -11.74 -0.41 21.83
C GLY A 237 -10.65 -0.10 20.79
N THR A 238 -9.38 -0.41 21.10
CA THR A 238 -8.33 -0.37 20.07
C THR A 238 -8.61 -1.45 19.02
N PRO A 239 -8.74 -1.10 17.72
CA PRO A 239 -9.09 -2.06 16.69
C PRO A 239 -7.97 -3.06 16.43
N PRO A 240 -8.29 -4.28 15.96
CA PRO A 240 -7.29 -5.23 15.49
C PRO A 240 -6.59 -4.72 14.22
N GLY A 241 -5.54 -5.44 13.79
CA GLY A 241 -4.90 -5.16 12.51
C GLY A 241 -5.89 -5.27 11.36
N LYS A 242 -5.85 -4.31 10.44
CA LYS A 242 -6.64 -4.34 9.20
C LYS A 242 -6.04 -5.36 8.25
N VAL A 243 -6.66 -6.52 8.15
CA VAL A 243 -6.39 -7.58 7.19
C VAL A 243 -7.74 -8.05 6.70
#